data_AF-A0A8S2PHT0-F1
#
_entry.id   AF-A0A8S2PHT0-F1
#
_cell.length_a   1.000
_cell.length_b   1.000
_cell.length_c   1.000
_cell.angle_alpha   90.00
_cell.angle_beta   90.00
_cell.angle_gamma   90.00
#
_symmetry.space_group_name_H-M   'P 1'
#
loop_
_entity.id
_entity.type
_entity.pdbx_description
1 polymer ?
#
loop_
_entity_poly.entity_id
_entity_poly.type
_entity_poly.pdbx_seq_one_letter_code
_entity_poly.pdbx_strand_id
1 'polypeptide(L)'
;MSKSSYYTNDQETAITTRIVENFIIVWLDLQQNELDENLINQFRQTINLIYFFSDTEQCIDYISRIQDEQIFMVIANSFDRQYMPAFEQMPQLNSIYFLSIKKIDYKEYKKVKGNFNRVENIFKELKLDLYLCQRNLTPISMVNSNSINNFNELDESFLCSQLIKEISLDMKWDENAKKQYLEFCRVQYAGNEQQLKIIDQFEKEYTSLSPIWWYTRDCFTYSMLNKALRKQDTELIIRMGFFIRDLNEQIEQIYAKMGKPSSLTVYRGQGMAPVEFEKLLNNKSGLISFNNFFSASTDRQVSLSLAKQSSNNLYPTSVLFQMNINPLIATSPFAYLDKISYYSNNKKGKSTEALEHYENALEIIRKNLPPYHPLIGATHNNIALVYFSLKDYSTALKHFKQTLEIEQKKLAYDHPTLIMTHTNIAGVLEGLQQYKEAAEHAERAASILCDKFGNDNPQVTILHEYLDHLRQKQ
;
A
#
# COMPACT_ATOMS: atom_id res chain seq x y z
N MET A 1 11.96 -16.31 -46.61
CA MET A 1 11.61 -16.41 -45.18
C MET A 1 12.66 -15.63 -44.40
N SER A 2 12.45 -14.32 -44.24
CA SER A 2 13.28 -13.47 -43.40
C SER A 2 12.96 -13.80 -41.94
N LYS A 3 13.96 -14.25 -41.17
CA LYS A 3 13.84 -14.29 -39.71
C LYS A 3 13.51 -12.87 -39.23
N SER A 4 12.47 -12.72 -38.41
CA SER A 4 12.16 -11.45 -37.74
C SER A 4 13.43 -10.96 -37.02
N SER A 5 13.88 -9.75 -37.34
CA SER A 5 15.18 -9.19 -36.93
C SER A 5 15.27 -8.86 -35.43
N TYR A 6 14.13 -8.88 -34.73
CA TYR A 6 13.99 -8.50 -33.33
C TYR A 6 14.61 -9.52 -32.37
N TYR A 7 14.53 -10.82 -32.68
CA TYR A 7 15.04 -11.88 -31.79
C TYR A 7 16.58 -12.00 -31.80
N THR A 8 17.25 -11.54 -32.86
CA THR A 8 18.70 -11.66 -33.04
C THR A 8 19.48 -10.40 -32.66
N ASN A 9 18.90 -9.19 -32.83
CA ASN A 9 19.60 -7.93 -32.51
C ASN A 9 19.49 -7.51 -31.04
N ASP A 10 18.43 -7.93 -30.33
CA ASP A 10 18.19 -7.49 -28.94
C ASP A 10 19.05 -8.28 -27.91
N GLN A 11 19.57 -9.46 -28.25
CA GLN A 11 20.35 -10.30 -27.31
C GLN A 11 21.77 -9.77 -27.02
N GLU A 12 22.45 -9.16 -28.01
CA GLU A 12 23.76 -8.52 -27.80
C GLU A 12 23.65 -7.08 -27.26
N THR A 13 22.59 -6.35 -27.61
CA THR A 13 22.33 -4.97 -27.11
C THR A 13 21.74 -4.95 -25.69
N ALA A 14 21.16 -6.06 -25.22
CA ALA A 14 20.64 -6.22 -23.85
C ALA A 14 21.68 -6.07 -22.75
N ILE A 15 22.97 -6.25 -23.07
CA ILE A 15 24.06 -6.24 -22.08
C ILE A 15 24.73 -4.86 -21.97
N THR A 16 24.58 -3.98 -22.99
CA THR A 16 25.31 -2.70 -23.07
C THR A 16 24.44 -1.46 -22.83
N THR A 17 23.11 -1.58 -22.86
CA THR A 17 22.20 -0.45 -22.68
C THR A 17 21.95 -0.18 -21.21
N ARG A 18 22.27 1.04 -20.73
CA ARG A 18 22.02 1.44 -19.33
C ARG A 18 20.52 1.50 -19.10
N ILE A 19 20.01 0.66 -18.20
CA ILE A 19 18.58 0.66 -17.89
C ILE A 19 18.28 1.94 -17.10
N VAL A 20 17.46 2.83 -17.66
CA VAL A 20 17.07 4.09 -17.00
C VAL A 20 15.70 4.05 -16.32
N GLU A 21 14.97 2.95 -16.49
CA GLU A 21 13.66 2.70 -15.86
C GLU A 21 13.74 1.64 -14.76
N ASN A 22 12.74 1.61 -13.86
CA ASN A 22 12.69 0.69 -12.73
C ASN A 22 12.30 -0.75 -13.09
N PHE A 23 11.93 -0.98 -14.34
CA PHE A 23 11.40 -2.25 -14.81
C PHE A 23 11.92 -2.62 -16.20
N ILE A 24 11.73 -3.88 -16.55
CA ILE A 24 12.04 -4.45 -17.86
C ILE A 24 10.84 -5.30 -18.30
N ILE A 25 10.52 -5.29 -19.59
CA ILE A 25 9.62 -6.30 -20.16
C ILE A 25 10.43 -7.40 -20.83
N VAL A 26 10.05 -8.64 -20.53
CA VAL A 26 10.55 -9.82 -21.20
C VAL A 26 9.42 -10.48 -21.96
N TRP A 27 9.60 -10.69 -23.26
CA TRP A 27 8.62 -11.34 -24.12
C TRP A 27 9.16 -12.69 -24.59
N LEU A 28 8.55 -13.78 -24.15
CA LEU A 28 8.91 -15.14 -24.53
C LEU A 28 7.91 -15.66 -25.57
N ASP A 29 8.39 -15.91 -26.79
CA ASP A 29 7.62 -16.55 -27.87
C ASP A 29 8.43 -17.68 -28.52
N LEU A 30 8.10 -18.92 -28.18
CA LEU A 30 8.76 -20.12 -28.69
C LEU A 30 8.42 -20.41 -30.16
N GLN A 31 7.32 -19.86 -30.69
CA GLN A 31 6.88 -20.14 -32.06
C GLN A 31 7.42 -19.13 -33.07
N GLN A 32 8.08 -18.05 -32.60
CA GLN A 32 8.58 -16.95 -33.43
C GLN A 32 7.52 -16.45 -34.42
N ASN A 33 6.25 -16.39 -33.98
CA ASN A 33 5.22 -15.85 -34.84
C ASN A 33 5.57 -14.38 -35.11
N GLU A 34 5.36 -13.91 -36.35
CA GLU A 34 5.55 -12.50 -36.71
C GLU A 34 4.60 -11.67 -35.84
N LEU A 35 5.13 -11.15 -34.73
CA LEU A 35 4.52 -10.06 -34.00
C LEU A 35 4.43 -8.88 -34.97
N ASP A 36 3.23 -8.38 -35.18
CA ASP A 36 2.98 -7.21 -36.03
C ASP A 36 3.93 -6.08 -35.63
N GLU A 37 4.72 -5.57 -36.57
CA GLU A 37 5.66 -4.46 -36.30
C GLU A 37 4.93 -3.25 -35.73
N ASN A 38 3.67 -3.02 -36.12
CA ASN A 38 2.85 -1.94 -35.55
C ASN A 38 2.60 -2.15 -34.06
N LEU A 39 2.38 -3.39 -33.65
CA LEU A 39 2.16 -3.76 -32.27
C LEU A 39 3.45 -3.58 -31.46
N ILE A 40 4.59 -4.05 -31.96
CA ILE A 40 5.89 -3.82 -31.29
C ILE A 40 6.17 -2.31 -31.17
N ASN A 41 5.88 -1.53 -32.21
CA ASN A 41 6.02 -0.07 -32.18
C ASN A 41 5.09 0.59 -31.16
N GLN A 42 3.84 0.14 -31.03
CA GLN A 42 2.93 0.59 -29.97
C GLN A 42 3.46 0.27 -28.57
N PHE A 43 4.05 -0.92 -28.39
CA PHE A 43 4.70 -1.30 -27.14
C PHE A 43 5.92 -0.42 -26.85
N ARG A 44 6.80 -0.24 -27.82
CA ARG A 44 8.00 0.60 -27.71
C ARG A 44 7.68 2.07 -27.49
N GLN A 45 6.53 2.58 -27.94
CA GLN A 45 6.08 3.94 -27.63
C GLN A 45 5.80 4.14 -26.14
N THR A 46 5.41 3.09 -25.43
CA THR A 46 5.00 3.18 -24.03
C THR A 46 6.02 2.61 -23.06
N ILE A 47 6.81 1.62 -23.49
CA ILE A 47 7.86 0.99 -22.71
C ILE A 47 9.18 1.09 -23.45
N ASN A 48 10.22 1.58 -22.77
CA ASN A 48 11.51 1.77 -23.40
C ASN A 48 12.24 0.45 -23.68
N LEU A 49 12.24 -0.49 -22.73
CA LEU A 49 13.03 -1.72 -22.80
C LEU A 49 12.15 -2.97 -22.82
N ILE A 50 12.19 -3.64 -23.96
CA ILE A 50 11.49 -4.90 -24.22
C ILE A 50 12.50 -5.87 -24.83
N TYR A 51 12.72 -7.00 -24.17
CA TYR A 51 13.61 -8.05 -24.67
C TYR A 51 12.81 -9.25 -25.13
N PHE A 52 13.05 -9.66 -26.37
CA PHE A 52 12.38 -10.80 -26.98
C PHE A 52 13.26 -12.05 -26.88
N PHE A 53 12.68 -13.14 -26.40
CA PHE A 53 13.31 -14.45 -26.30
C PHE A 53 12.51 -15.47 -27.07
N SER A 54 13.22 -16.36 -27.76
CA SER A 54 12.63 -17.54 -28.41
C SER A 54 13.08 -18.86 -27.77
N ASP A 55 13.89 -18.76 -26.71
CA ASP A 55 14.38 -19.89 -25.93
C ASP A 55 14.13 -19.66 -24.44
N THR A 56 13.61 -20.67 -23.76
CA THR A 56 13.20 -20.56 -22.35
C THR A 56 14.40 -20.53 -21.41
N GLU A 57 15.46 -21.28 -21.71
CA GLU A 57 16.66 -21.34 -20.85
C GLU A 57 17.46 -20.04 -20.93
N GLN A 58 17.63 -19.47 -22.13
CA GLN A 58 18.22 -18.15 -22.31
C GLN A 58 17.42 -17.06 -21.59
N CYS A 59 16.09 -17.14 -21.65
CA CYS A 59 15.22 -16.21 -20.94
C CYS A 59 15.42 -16.30 -19.42
N ILE A 60 15.51 -17.52 -18.87
CA ILE A 60 15.77 -17.77 -17.46
C ILE A 60 17.14 -17.24 -17.04
N ASP A 61 18.18 -17.54 -17.81
CA ASP A 61 19.56 -17.08 -17.57
C ASP A 61 19.62 -15.55 -17.59
N TYR A 62 19.01 -14.90 -18.57
CA TYR A 62 18.93 -13.43 -18.62
C TYR A 62 18.23 -12.85 -17.38
N ILE A 63 17.03 -13.33 -17.06
CA ILE A 63 16.27 -12.88 -15.88
C ILE A 63 17.11 -13.07 -14.61
N SER A 64 17.82 -14.19 -14.47
CA SER A 64 18.62 -14.49 -13.28
C SER A 64 19.78 -13.51 -13.03
N ARG A 65 20.27 -12.84 -14.07
CA ARG A 65 21.36 -11.84 -13.99
C ARG A 65 20.88 -10.45 -13.59
N ILE A 66 19.59 -10.17 -13.74
CA ILE A 66 18.98 -8.90 -13.34
C ILE A 66 18.75 -8.91 -11.83
N GLN A 67 19.38 -7.97 -11.13
CA GLN A 67 19.32 -7.87 -9.68
C GLN A 67 18.34 -6.80 -9.20
N ASP A 68 18.19 -5.74 -9.98
CA ASP A 68 17.79 -4.43 -9.48
C ASP A 68 16.46 -3.93 -10.04
N GLU A 69 16.09 -4.43 -11.21
CA GLU A 69 14.89 -4.10 -11.94
C GLU A 69 13.77 -5.12 -11.68
N GLN A 70 12.53 -4.62 -11.72
CA GLN A 70 11.36 -5.48 -11.73
C GLN A 70 11.05 -5.97 -13.15
N ILE A 71 10.82 -7.26 -13.32
CA ILE A 71 10.58 -7.85 -14.63
C ILE A 71 9.10 -8.19 -14.78
N PHE A 72 8.52 -7.76 -15.90
CA PHE A 72 7.18 -8.13 -16.32
C PHE A 72 7.29 -9.02 -17.54
N MET A 73 6.72 -10.22 -17.47
CA MET A 73 6.90 -11.23 -18.51
C MET A 73 5.61 -11.43 -19.30
N VAL A 74 5.72 -11.40 -20.62
CA VAL A 74 4.67 -11.84 -21.53
C VAL A 74 5.08 -13.17 -22.13
N ILE A 75 4.22 -14.18 -22.01
CA ILE A 75 4.44 -15.51 -22.58
C ILE A 75 3.41 -15.73 -23.70
N ALA A 76 3.88 -15.84 -24.94
CA ALA A 76 3.03 -16.02 -26.10
C ALA A 76 2.89 -17.49 -26.51
N ASN A 77 1.69 -17.82 -26.99
CA ASN A 77 1.36 -19.08 -27.67
C ASN A 77 1.48 -20.33 -26.79
N SER A 78 2.61 -21.04 -26.92
CA SER A 78 2.90 -22.31 -26.27
C SER A 78 4.03 -22.14 -25.27
N PHE A 79 3.81 -22.67 -24.07
CA PHE A 79 4.78 -22.64 -22.99
C PHE A 79 4.85 -24.01 -22.33
N ASP A 80 6.07 -24.47 -22.07
CA ASP A 80 6.26 -25.73 -21.37
C ASP A 80 6.15 -25.52 -19.85
N ARG A 81 5.08 -26.07 -19.27
CA ARG A 81 4.72 -25.90 -17.85
C ARG A 81 5.85 -26.31 -16.90
N GLN A 82 6.79 -27.16 -17.31
CA GLN A 82 7.90 -27.58 -16.44
C GLN A 82 8.76 -26.41 -15.94
N TYR A 83 8.78 -25.28 -16.66
CA TYR A 83 9.55 -24.09 -16.29
C TYR A 83 8.78 -23.10 -15.39
N MET A 84 7.45 -23.24 -15.22
CA MET A 84 6.66 -22.34 -14.35
C MET A 84 7.19 -22.27 -12.90
N PRO A 85 7.56 -23.38 -12.24
CA PRO A 85 8.11 -23.33 -10.90
C PRO A 85 9.38 -22.47 -10.78
N ALA A 86 10.24 -22.46 -11.81
CA ALA A 86 11.44 -21.64 -11.81
C ALA A 86 11.09 -20.14 -11.85
N PHE A 87 10.17 -19.74 -12.72
CA PHE A 87 9.69 -18.36 -12.81
C PHE A 87 8.98 -17.90 -11.51
N GLU A 88 8.20 -18.78 -10.87
CA GLU A 88 7.51 -18.47 -9.62
C GLU A 88 8.49 -18.18 -8.46
N GLN A 89 9.69 -18.78 -8.47
CA GLN A 89 10.70 -18.59 -7.44
C GLN A 89 11.57 -17.33 -7.63
N MET A 90 11.60 -16.73 -8.84
CA MET A 90 12.48 -15.59 -9.15
C MET A 90 11.99 -14.25 -8.53
N PRO A 91 12.66 -13.67 -7.52
CA PRO A 91 12.18 -12.46 -6.84
C PRO A 91 12.05 -11.22 -7.75
N GLN A 92 12.89 -11.13 -8.78
CA GLN A 92 12.87 -10.05 -9.77
C GLN A 92 11.69 -10.17 -10.76
N LEU A 93 11.13 -11.37 -10.94
CA LEU A 93 9.97 -11.58 -11.81
C LEU A 93 8.69 -11.25 -11.03
N ASN A 94 8.02 -10.19 -11.48
CA ASN A 94 6.87 -9.60 -10.82
C ASN A 94 5.56 -10.28 -11.22
N SER A 95 5.27 -10.24 -12.53
CA SER A 95 4.00 -10.66 -13.10
C SER A 95 4.21 -11.35 -14.44
N ILE A 96 3.40 -12.37 -14.69
CA ILE A 96 3.38 -13.15 -15.92
C ILE A 96 2.01 -12.98 -16.58
N TYR A 97 2.02 -12.56 -17.85
CA TYR A 97 0.84 -12.40 -18.69
C TYR A 97 0.91 -13.43 -19.82
N PHE A 98 -0.10 -14.29 -19.92
CA PHE A 98 -0.19 -15.22 -21.03
C PHE A 98 -0.95 -14.60 -22.20
N LEU A 99 -0.38 -14.70 -23.40
CA LEU A 99 -1.05 -14.41 -24.66
C LEU A 99 -1.34 -15.74 -25.35
N SER A 100 -2.54 -16.29 -25.13
CA SER A 100 -2.94 -17.55 -25.76
C SER A 100 -4.43 -17.60 -26.05
N ILE A 101 -4.77 -18.13 -27.23
CA ILE A 101 -6.17 -18.40 -27.61
C ILE A 101 -6.75 -19.53 -26.75
N LYS A 102 -5.91 -20.49 -26.33
CA LYS A 102 -6.35 -21.59 -25.47
C LYS A 102 -6.42 -21.09 -24.04
N LYS A 103 -7.54 -21.36 -23.36
CA LYS A 103 -7.70 -21.02 -21.96
C LYS A 103 -6.90 -22.02 -21.12
N ILE A 104 -5.84 -21.54 -20.50
CA ILE A 104 -4.99 -22.36 -19.64
C ILE A 104 -5.27 -21.99 -18.19
N ASP A 105 -5.62 -22.98 -17.36
CA ASP A 105 -5.82 -22.76 -15.92
C ASP A 105 -4.46 -22.76 -15.20
N TYR A 106 -4.14 -21.62 -14.60
CA TYR A 106 -2.91 -21.31 -13.88
C TYR A 106 -3.19 -20.71 -12.51
N LYS A 107 -4.39 -20.95 -11.94
CA LYS A 107 -4.78 -20.42 -10.62
C LYS A 107 -3.84 -20.80 -9.47
N GLU A 108 -3.01 -21.82 -9.68
CA GLU A 108 -2.01 -22.27 -8.71
C GLU A 108 -0.77 -21.35 -8.62
N TYR A 109 -0.49 -20.53 -9.65
CA TYR A 109 0.68 -19.64 -9.69
C TYR A 109 0.29 -18.21 -9.31
N LYS A 110 0.97 -17.62 -8.32
CA LYS A 110 0.62 -16.31 -7.75
C LYS A 110 1.06 -15.15 -8.64
N LYS A 111 2.13 -15.34 -9.43
CA LYS A 111 2.62 -14.31 -10.36
C LYS A 111 1.85 -14.25 -11.66
N VAL A 112 1.00 -15.23 -11.96
CA VAL A 112 0.22 -15.23 -13.19
C VAL A 112 -0.98 -14.31 -13.03
N LYS A 113 -0.98 -13.19 -13.77
CA LYS A 113 -2.06 -12.20 -13.74
C LYS A 113 -3.28 -12.62 -14.53
N GLY A 114 -3.07 -13.35 -15.62
CA GLY A 114 -4.16 -13.82 -16.45
C GLY A 114 -3.72 -14.36 -17.80
N ASN A 115 -4.71 -14.89 -18.51
CA ASN A 115 -4.59 -15.33 -19.88
C ASN A 115 -5.44 -14.43 -20.78
N PHE A 116 -4.81 -13.85 -21.78
CA PHE A 116 -5.35 -12.87 -22.67
C PHE A 116 -5.33 -13.41 -24.10
N ASN A 117 -6.39 -13.12 -24.83
CA ASN A 117 -6.58 -13.52 -26.23
C ASN A 117 -6.17 -12.42 -27.22
N ARG A 118 -5.83 -11.24 -26.71
CA ARG A 118 -5.48 -10.05 -27.48
C ARG A 118 -4.42 -9.26 -26.74
N VAL A 119 -3.47 -8.72 -27.48
CA VAL A 119 -2.33 -8.02 -26.92
C VAL A 119 -2.74 -6.68 -26.30
N GLU A 120 -3.73 -5.99 -26.87
CA GLU A 120 -4.21 -4.70 -26.36
C GLU A 120 -4.73 -4.80 -24.92
N ASN A 121 -5.29 -5.96 -24.55
CA ASN A 121 -5.75 -6.21 -23.18
C ASN A 121 -4.58 -6.42 -22.22
N ILE A 122 -3.52 -7.12 -22.66
CA ILE A 122 -2.28 -7.23 -21.89
C ILE A 122 -1.71 -5.84 -21.67
N PHE A 123 -1.64 -5.04 -22.73
CA PHE A 123 -1.08 -3.70 -22.67
C PHE A 123 -1.79 -2.80 -21.67
N LYS A 124 -3.12 -2.84 -21.62
CA LYS A 124 -3.90 -2.06 -20.65
C LYS A 124 -3.57 -2.43 -19.20
N GLU A 125 -3.54 -3.73 -18.89
CA GLU A 125 -3.22 -4.21 -17.55
C GLU A 125 -1.76 -3.95 -17.19
N LEU A 126 -0.85 -4.23 -18.12
CA LEU A 126 0.57 -4.01 -17.98
C LEU A 126 0.87 -2.53 -17.72
N LYS A 127 0.24 -1.60 -18.45
CA LYS A 127 0.43 -0.15 -18.22
C LYS A 127 0.08 0.26 -16.80
N LEU A 128 -1.00 -0.30 -16.23
CA LEU A 128 -1.38 -0.05 -14.84
C LEU A 128 -0.35 -0.63 -13.87
N ASP A 129 0.06 -1.88 -14.07
CA ASP A 129 1.06 -2.53 -13.21
C ASP A 129 2.43 -1.83 -13.26
N LEU A 130 2.86 -1.35 -14.44
CA LEU A 130 4.09 -0.56 -14.62
C LEU A 130 4.01 0.80 -13.91
N TYR A 131 2.88 1.50 -14.03
CA TYR A 131 2.63 2.76 -13.33
C TYR A 131 2.69 2.58 -11.81
N LEU A 132 2.03 1.54 -11.29
CA LEU A 132 2.05 1.22 -9.86
C LEU A 132 3.46 0.82 -9.39
N CYS A 133 4.17 0.03 -10.20
CA CYS A 133 5.54 -0.39 -9.94
C CYS A 133 6.47 0.83 -9.77
N GLN A 134 6.46 1.77 -10.70
CA GLN A 134 7.29 2.98 -10.61
C GLN A 134 6.99 3.80 -9.36
N ARG A 135 5.72 3.91 -8.97
CA ARG A 135 5.32 4.72 -7.81
C ARG A 135 5.58 4.06 -6.46
N ASN A 136 5.39 2.75 -6.37
CA ASN A 136 5.51 1.99 -5.13
C ASN A 136 6.96 1.60 -4.81
N LEU A 137 7.85 1.57 -5.81
CA LEU A 137 9.30 1.34 -5.62
C LEU A 137 9.98 2.54 -4.95
N THR A 138 9.75 2.70 -3.65
CA THR A 138 10.40 3.72 -2.81
C THR A 138 11.23 3.01 -1.74
N PRO A 139 12.57 3.04 -1.80
CA PRO A 139 13.39 2.45 -0.75
C PRO A 139 13.15 3.22 0.56
N ILE A 140 12.99 2.47 1.63
CA ILE A 140 12.81 3.00 2.99
C ILE A 140 13.92 2.44 3.85
N SER A 141 14.80 3.30 4.34
CA SER A 141 15.81 2.94 5.34
C SER A 141 15.27 3.21 6.73
N MET A 142 15.65 2.38 7.70
CA MET A 142 15.09 2.40 9.06
C MET A 142 16.20 2.25 10.08
N VAL A 143 16.16 3.07 11.13
CA VAL A 143 17.06 2.99 12.29
C VAL A 143 16.20 2.80 13.53
N ASN A 144 16.49 1.74 14.29
CA ASN A 144 15.69 1.35 15.43
C ASN A 144 15.94 2.27 16.64
N SER A 145 14.94 2.42 17.51
CA SER A 145 14.99 3.26 18.70
C SER A 145 16.15 2.91 19.64
N ASN A 146 16.54 1.63 19.71
CA ASN A 146 17.64 1.14 20.53
C ASN A 146 19.03 1.56 20.03
N SER A 147 19.17 1.95 18.75
CA SER A 147 20.45 2.33 18.14
C SER A 147 20.56 3.81 17.77
N ILE A 148 19.61 4.65 18.19
CA ILE A 148 19.66 6.12 17.99
C ILE A 148 20.95 6.75 18.56
N ASN A 149 21.59 6.11 19.56
CA ASN A 149 22.84 6.56 20.15
C ASN A 149 24.10 6.09 19.40
N ASN A 150 23.96 5.27 18.36
CA ASN A 150 25.06 4.68 17.60
C ASN A 150 25.01 5.17 16.14
N PHE A 151 25.42 6.42 15.92
CA PHE A 151 25.40 7.09 14.60
C PHE A 151 26.21 6.36 13.50
N ASN A 152 27.01 5.36 13.85
CA ASN A 152 27.71 4.48 12.91
C ASN A 152 26.79 3.47 12.20
N GLU A 153 25.53 3.34 12.63
CA GLU A 153 24.49 2.55 11.94
C GLU A 153 23.62 3.40 10.99
N LEU A 154 23.89 4.70 10.85
CA LEU A 154 23.24 5.53 9.85
C LEU A 154 23.62 5.01 8.46
N ASP A 155 22.60 4.63 7.68
CA ASP A 155 22.73 4.11 6.32
C ASP A 155 23.68 4.97 5.48
N GLU A 156 24.73 4.37 4.90
CA GLU A 156 25.73 5.07 4.06
C GLU A 156 25.07 5.92 2.96
N SER A 157 23.90 5.47 2.52
CA SER A 157 23.10 6.16 1.51
C SER A 157 22.61 7.55 1.94
N PHE A 158 22.46 7.78 3.24
CA PHE A 158 22.01 9.04 3.81
C PHE A 158 23.06 10.15 3.66
N LEU A 159 24.32 9.86 4.00
CA LEU A 159 25.43 10.81 3.89
C LEU A 159 25.64 11.23 2.42
N CYS A 160 25.58 10.26 1.51
CA CYS A 160 25.65 10.53 0.08
C CYS A 160 24.50 11.43 -0.40
N SER A 161 23.27 11.21 0.08
CA SER A 161 22.10 11.99 -0.32
C SER A 161 22.16 13.45 0.16
N GLN A 162 22.68 13.71 1.37
CA GLN A 162 22.90 15.08 1.85
C GLN A 162 23.98 15.80 1.06
N LEU A 163 25.12 15.13 0.84
CA LEU A 163 26.22 15.70 0.06
C LEU A 163 25.81 15.98 -1.39
N ILE A 164 25.04 15.09 -2.02
CA ILE A 164 24.45 15.29 -3.34
C ILE A 164 23.52 16.51 -3.34
N LYS A 165 22.69 16.68 -2.31
CA LYS A 165 21.78 17.83 -2.19
C LYS A 165 22.57 19.13 -2.11
N GLU A 166 23.57 19.20 -1.23
CA GLU A 166 24.43 20.38 -1.06
C GLU A 166 25.15 20.72 -2.37
N ILE A 167 25.78 19.73 -3.01
CA ILE A 167 26.44 19.91 -4.31
C ILE A 167 25.46 20.41 -5.37
N SER A 168 24.27 19.82 -5.44
CA SER A 168 23.27 20.18 -6.47
C SER A 168 22.74 21.59 -6.30
N LEU A 169 22.59 22.07 -5.05
CA LEU A 169 22.09 23.40 -4.73
C LEU A 169 23.16 24.49 -4.89
N ASP A 170 24.42 24.19 -4.60
CA ASP A 170 25.53 25.15 -4.70
C ASP A 170 26.12 25.23 -6.12
N MET A 171 25.98 24.18 -6.93
CA MET A 171 26.47 24.18 -8.31
C MET A 171 25.70 25.16 -9.19
N LYS A 172 26.45 25.91 -10.02
CA LYS A 172 25.88 26.73 -11.08
C LYS A 172 25.60 25.85 -12.31
N TRP A 173 24.33 25.64 -12.58
CA TRP A 173 23.88 24.95 -13.78
C TRP A 173 23.70 25.95 -14.92
N ASP A 174 24.45 25.75 -15.99
CA ASP A 174 24.30 26.50 -17.23
C ASP A 174 23.41 25.75 -18.23
N GLU A 175 23.08 26.40 -19.35
CA GLU A 175 22.31 25.78 -20.45
C GLU A 175 23.03 24.55 -21.05
N ASN A 176 24.34 24.43 -20.87
CA ASN A 176 25.11 23.31 -21.39
C ASN A 176 24.82 22.02 -20.59
N ALA A 177 24.63 22.10 -19.26
CA ALA A 177 24.22 20.96 -18.46
C ALA A 177 22.88 20.36 -18.91
N LYS A 178 21.88 21.21 -19.20
CA LYS A 178 20.58 20.77 -19.75
C LYS A 178 20.76 20.05 -21.08
N LYS A 179 21.56 20.60 -22.00
CA LYS A 179 21.82 19.99 -23.32
C LYS A 179 22.48 18.62 -23.19
N GLN A 180 23.53 18.49 -22.38
CA GLN A 180 24.22 17.22 -22.15
C GLN A 180 23.29 16.15 -21.56
N TYR A 181 22.40 16.55 -20.65
CA TYR A 181 21.39 15.64 -20.11
C TYR A 181 20.38 15.18 -21.18
N LEU A 182 19.93 16.08 -22.05
CA LEU A 182 18.98 15.73 -23.11
C LEU A 182 19.62 14.87 -24.20
N GLU A 183 20.88 15.11 -24.56
CA GLU A 183 21.65 14.23 -25.43
C GLU A 183 21.77 12.83 -24.84
N PHE A 184 22.09 12.72 -23.56
CA PHE A 184 22.08 11.45 -22.84
C PHE A 184 20.71 10.76 -22.93
N CYS A 185 19.62 11.49 -22.65
CA CYS A 185 18.26 10.94 -22.76
C CYS A 185 17.96 10.42 -24.17
N ARG A 186 18.33 11.16 -25.22
CA ARG A 186 18.11 10.73 -26.62
C ARG A 186 18.81 9.41 -26.95
N VAL A 187 20.00 9.18 -26.40
CA VAL A 187 20.70 7.90 -26.55
C VAL A 187 19.95 6.78 -25.83
N GLN A 188 19.46 7.02 -24.61
CA GLN A 188 18.75 6.01 -23.82
C GLN A 188 17.36 5.67 -24.37
N TYR A 189 16.72 6.60 -25.10
CA TYR A 189 15.40 6.43 -25.70
C TYR A 189 15.43 6.38 -27.23
N ALA A 190 16.58 6.05 -27.85
CA ALA A 190 16.78 6.12 -29.30
C ALA A 190 15.75 5.31 -30.13
N GLY A 191 15.17 4.26 -29.54
CA GLY A 191 14.12 3.42 -30.16
C GLY A 191 12.68 3.79 -29.81
N ASN A 192 12.45 4.84 -29.01
CA ASN A 192 11.12 5.23 -28.53
C ASN A 192 10.75 6.63 -29.05
N GLU A 193 10.06 6.68 -30.20
CA GLU A 193 9.64 7.94 -30.83
C GLU A 193 8.78 8.83 -29.93
N GLN A 194 7.93 8.24 -29.08
CA GLN A 194 7.06 9.01 -28.20
C GLN A 194 7.88 9.71 -27.11
N GLN A 195 8.83 9.01 -26.50
CA GLN A 195 9.74 9.63 -25.53
C GLN A 195 10.66 10.66 -26.19
N LEU A 196 11.15 10.42 -27.40
CA LEU A 196 11.94 11.40 -28.14
C LEU A 196 11.14 12.70 -28.41
N LYS A 197 9.86 12.59 -28.79
CA LYS A 197 8.96 13.76 -28.91
C LYS A 197 8.79 14.49 -27.59
N ILE A 198 8.67 13.77 -26.47
CA ILE A 198 8.57 14.36 -25.14
C ILE A 198 9.88 15.05 -24.73
N ILE A 199 11.03 14.48 -25.09
CA ILE A 199 12.36 15.09 -24.88
C ILE A 199 12.47 16.40 -25.67
N ASP A 200 12.04 16.41 -26.93
CA ASP A 200 12.03 17.63 -27.75
C ASP A 200 11.07 18.69 -27.21
N GLN A 201 9.92 18.27 -26.67
CA GLN A 201 9.00 19.16 -25.97
C GLN A 201 9.64 19.73 -24.70
N PHE A 202 10.30 18.88 -23.91
CA PHE A 202 11.04 19.30 -22.72
C PHE A 202 12.11 20.33 -23.06
N GLU A 203 12.89 20.10 -24.13
CA GLU A 203 13.92 21.05 -24.54
C GLU A 203 13.35 22.45 -24.80
N LYS A 204 12.22 22.53 -25.51
CA LYS A 204 11.57 23.77 -25.93
C LYS A 204 10.79 24.48 -24.83
N GLU A 205 10.06 23.72 -24.01
CA GLU A 205 9.07 24.26 -23.07
C GLU A 205 9.55 24.29 -21.61
N TYR A 206 10.63 23.58 -21.27
CA TYR A 206 11.14 23.54 -19.91
C TYR A 206 11.67 24.91 -19.46
N THR A 207 11.12 25.38 -18.35
CA THR A 207 11.55 26.57 -17.61
C THR A 207 11.81 26.20 -16.14
N SER A 208 12.60 27.01 -15.44
CA SER A 208 12.86 26.84 -13.99
C SER A 208 11.60 26.91 -13.11
N LEU A 209 10.47 27.39 -13.66
CA LEU A 209 9.17 27.45 -12.98
C LEU A 209 8.23 26.30 -13.37
N SER A 210 8.68 25.34 -14.18
CA SER A 210 7.91 24.17 -14.60
C SER A 210 8.37 22.79 -14.06
N PRO A 211 9.37 22.64 -13.17
CA PRO A 211 9.95 21.33 -12.88
C PRO A 211 8.98 20.36 -12.19
N ILE A 212 8.10 20.82 -11.28
CA ILE A 212 7.07 19.97 -10.65
C ILE A 212 6.08 19.44 -11.69
N TRP A 213 5.71 20.26 -12.68
CA TRP A 213 4.83 19.81 -13.77
C TRP A 213 5.50 18.69 -14.57
N TRP A 214 6.77 18.87 -14.93
CA TRP A 214 7.55 17.84 -15.61
C TRP A 214 7.79 16.61 -14.75
N TYR A 215 7.94 16.75 -13.42
CA TYR A 215 8.13 15.62 -12.51
C TYR A 215 6.83 14.82 -12.27
N THR A 216 5.66 15.46 -12.38
CA THR A 216 4.36 14.82 -12.13
C THR A 216 3.64 14.35 -13.40
N ARG A 217 4.11 14.78 -14.57
CA ARG A 217 3.67 14.31 -15.88
C ARG A 217 4.20 12.90 -16.17
N ASP A 218 3.47 12.14 -16.98
CA ASP A 218 3.91 10.86 -17.53
C ASP A 218 5.05 11.09 -18.55
N CYS A 219 6.29 11.20 -18.06
CA CYS A 219 7.51 11.33 -18.87
C CYS A 219 8.76 10.79 -18.16
N PHE A 220 9.87 10.77 -18.89
CA PHE A 220 11.16 10.21 -18.46
C PHE A 220 11.77 10.81 -17.18
N THR A 221 11.43 12.05 -16.81
CA THR A 221 12.07 12.75 -15.68
C THR A 221 11.80 12.06 -14.35
N TYR A 222 10.55 11.61 -14.11
CA TYR A 222 10.14 10.96 -12.87
C TYR A 222 10.85 9.61 -12.70
N SER A 223 10.82 8.77 -13.73
CA SER A 223 11.40 7.43 -13.69
C SER A 223 12.92 7.49 -13.54
N MET A 224 13.59 8.35 -14.32
CA MET A 224 15.04 8.49 -14.28
C MET A 224 15.52 9.04 -12.94
N LEU A 225 14.91 10.11 -12.43
CA LEU A 225 15.33 10.72 -11.16
C LEU A 225 15.15 9.76 -9.98
N ASN A 226 13.97 9.14 -9.85
CA ASN A 226 13.72 8.23 -8.73
C ASN A 226 14.52 6.92 -8.84
N LYS A 227 14.85 6.46 -10.06
CA LYS A 227 15.79 5.35 -10.22
C LYS A 227 17.18 5.76 -9.76
N ALA A 228 17.66 6.91 -10.22
CA ALA A 228 18.99 7.42 -9.91
C ALA A 228 19.18 7.58 -8.40
N LEU A 229 18.21 8.19 -7.71
CA LEU A 229 18.24 8.37 -6.26
C LEU A 229 18.19 7.03 -5.51
N ARG A 230 17.29 6.11 -5.90
CA ARG A 230 17.20 4.76 -5.32
C ARG A 230 18.49 3.95 -5.46
N LYS A 231 19.19 4.10 -6.58
CA LYS A 231 20.43 3.38 -6.88
C LYS A 231 21.69 4.16 -6.54
N GLN A 232 21.54 5.37 -6.02
CA GLN A 232 22.64 6.29 -5.74
C GLN A 232 23.55 6.47 -6.96
N ASP A 233 22.93 6.56 -8.13
CA ASP A 233 23.62 6.76 -9.39
C ASP A 233 24.13 8.20 -9.47
N THR A 234 25.30 8.44 -8.88
CA THR A 234 25.89 9.77 -8.73
C THR A 234 26.06 10.48 -10.07
N GLU A 235 26.43 9.75 -11.13
CA GLU A 235 26.59 10.34 -12.45
C GLU A 235 25.25 10.87 -12.99
N LEU A 236 24.19 10.06 -12.92
CA LEU A 236 22.88 10.47 -13.41
C LEU A 236 22.26 11.56 -12.54
N ILE A 237 22.45 11.49 -11.22
CA ILE A 237 22.03 12.52 -10.27
C ILE A 237 22.69 13.86 -10.60
N ILE A 238 24.01 13.89 -10.85
CA ILE A 238 24.72 15.11 -11.24
C ILE A 238 24.21 15.63 -12.59
N ARG A 239 23.99 14.76 -13.59
CA ARG A 239 23.42 15.18 -14.88
C ARG A 239 22.03 15.81 -14.72
N MET A 240 21.25 15.33 -13.76
CA MET A 240 19.92 15.87 -13.41
C MET A 240 19.97 17.03 -12.40
N GLY A 241 21.14 17.47 -11.97
CA GLY A 241 21.27 18.41 -10.85
C GLY A 241 20.57 19.76 -11.10
N PHE A 242 20.55 20.26 -12.34
CA PHE A 242 19.77 21.46 -12.70
C PHE A 242 18.28 21.27 -12.42
N PHE A 243 17.73 20.10 -12.75
CA PHE A 243 16.33 19.75 -12.55
C PHE A 243 16.02 19.57 -11.06
N ILE A 244 16.93 18.96 -10.30
CA ILE A 244 16.83 18.80 -8.84
C ILE A 244 16.83 20.16 -8.14
N ARG A 245 17.74 21.07 -8.53
CA ARG A 245 17.78 22.44 -8.01
C ARG A 245 16.47 23.17 -8.30
N ASP A 246 16.03 23.19 -9.56
CA ASP A 246 14.80 23.89 -9.96
C ASP A 246 13.56 23.30 -9.23
N LEU A 247 13.51 21.97 -9.04
CA LEU A 247 12.48 21.32 -8.21
C LEU A 247 12.47 21.85 -6.78
N ASN A 248 13.65 21.92 -6.13
CA ASN A 248 13.78 22.44 -4.77
C ASN A 248 13.34 23.90 -4.68
N GLU A 249 13.81 24.76 -5.58
CA GLU A 249 13.42 26.17 -5.64
C GLU A 249 11.91 26.34 -5.83
N GLN A 250 11.28 25.54 -6.70
CA GLN A 250 9.85 25.61 -6.91
C GLN A 250 9.05 25.17 -5.67
N ILE A 251 9.51 24.13 -4.96
CA ILE A 251 8.90 23.70 -3.69
C ILE A 251 8.99 24.82 -2.64
N GLU A 252 10.14 25.47 -2.52
CA GLU A 252 10.34 26.62 -1.61
C GLU A 252 9.42 27.80 -1.96
N GLN A 253 9.25 28.10 -3.25
CA GLN A 253 8.32 29.14 -3.72
C GLN A 253 6.87 28.80 -3.36
N ILE A 254 6.45 27.54 -3.53
CA ILE A 254 5.11 27.08 -3.13
C ILE A 254 4.92 27.24 -1.63
N TYR A 255 5.90 26.81 -0.83
CA TYR A 255 5.86 26.96 0.62
C TYR A 255 5.80 28.43 1.06
N ALA A 256 6.54 29.32 0.39
CA ALA A 256 6.47 30.76 0.64
C ALA A 256 5.07 31.33 0.34
N LYS A 257 4.44 30.89 -0.76
CA LYS A 257 3.06 31.30 -1.13
C LYS A 257 1.99 30.82 -0.14
N MET A 258 2.26 29.73 0.61
CA MET A 258 1.38 29.23 1.67
C MET A 258 1.45 30.07 2.97
N GLY A 259 2.26 31.14 3.01
CA GLY A 259 2.43 31.97 4.20
C GLY A 259 3.40 31.39 5.22
N LYS A 260 4.24 30.43 4.82
CA LYS A 260 5.27 29.79 5.66
C LYS A 260 4.73 29.29 7.01
N PRO A 261 3.74 28.38 7.00
CA PRO A 261 3.14 27.88 8.24
C PRO A 261 4.19 27.18 9.11
N SER A 262 4.09 27.34 10.44
CA SER A 262 4.99 26.72 11.42
C SER A 262 4.90 25.19 11.44
N SER A 263 3.82 24.62 10.90
CA SER A 263 3.68 23.19 10.67
C SER A 263 2.82 22.93 9.43
N LEU A 264 3.15 21.86 8.71
CA LEU A 264 2.44 21.42 7.51
C LEU A 264 2.17 19.91 7.60
N THR A 265 0.93 19.50 7.41
CA THR A 265 0.61 18.07 7.25
C THR A 265 0.48 17.73 5.76
N VAL A 266 1.20 16.70 5.33
CA VAL A 266 1.11 16.15 3.98
C VAL A 266 0.86 14.64 4.04
N TYR A 267 0.27 14.11 2.98
CA TYR A 267 -0.18 12.74 2.90
C TYR A 267 0.40 12.07 1.66
N ARG A 268 0.71 10.77 1.74
CA ARG A 268 1.05 9.96 0.57
C ARG A 268 0.45 8.57 0.69
N GLY A 269 -0.23 8.12 -0.35
CA GLY A 269 -0.70 6.75 -0.48
C GLY A 269 0.21 5.94 -1.39
N GLN A 270 0.57 4.73 -0.98
CA GLN A 270 1.32 3.78 -1.78
C GLN A 270 1.03 2.34 -1.38
N GLY A 271 1.34 1.42 -2.28
CA GLY A 271 1.39 0.00 -1.98
C GLY A 271 2.75 -0.34 -1.39
N MET A 272 2.79 -1.34 -0.52
CA MET A 272 4.01 -1.83 0.11
C MET A 272 4.06 -3.35 0.13
N ALA A 273 5.26 -3.89 -0.04
CA ALA A 273 5.49 -5.34 0.05
C ALA A 273 5.32 -5.79 1.51
N PRO A 274 4.82 -7.01 1.77
CA PRO A 274 4.59 -7.48 3.14
C PRO A 274 5.85 -7.42 4.02
N VAL A 275 7.00 -7.80 3.46
CA VAL A 275 8.29 -7.81 4.18
C VAL A 275 8.72 -6.39 4.56
N GLU A 276 8.56 -5.41 3.66
CA GLU A 276 8.88 -4.01 3.94
C GLU A 276 7.91 -3.42 4.97
N PHE A 277 6.63 -3.79 4.89
CA PHE A 277 5.63 -3.36 5.84
C PHE A 277 5.88 -3.92 7.24
N GLU A 278 6.26 -5.20 7.36
CA GLU A 278 6.66 -5.80 8.64
C GLU A 278 7.88 -5.10 9.24
N LYS A 279 8.89 -4.76 8.43
CA LYS A 279 10.03 -3.94 8.89
C LYS A 279 9.55 -2.59 9.44
N LEU A 280 8.62 -1.94 8.75
CA LEU A 280 8.03 -0.67 9.20
C LEU A 280 7.30 -0.82 10.53
N LEU A 281 6.52 -1.89 10.70
CA LEU A 281 5.80 -2.19 11.96
C LEU A 281 6.76 -2.41 13.13
N ASN A 282 7.85 -3.12 12.89
CA ASN A 282 8.86 -3.43 13.90
C ASN A 282 9.72 -2.21 14.27
N ASN A 283 9.71 -1.15 13.44
CA ASN A 283 10.44 0.10 13.69
C ASN A 283 9.59 1.18 14.38
N LYS A 284 8.60 0.78 15.19
CA LYS A 284 7.76 1.72 15.97
C LYS A 284 8.65 2.56 16.89
N SER A 285 8.45 3.88 16.88
CA SER A 285 9.28 4.85 17.60
C SER A 285 10.75 4.94 17.12
N GLY A 286 11.06 4.35 15.95
CA GLY A 286 12.34 4.50 15.27
C GLY A 286 12.34 5.66 14.27
N LEU A 287 13.49 5.83 13.63
CA LEU A 287 13.70 6.79 12.55
C LEU A 287 13.56 6.11 11.19
N ILE A 288 13.03 6.85 10.22
CA ILE A 288 12.85 6.43 8.84
C ILE A 288 13.45 7.48 7.90
N SER A 289 14.14 7.05 6.85
CA SER A 289 14.54 7.91 5.74
C SER A 289 14.06 7.36 4.40
N PHE A 290 13.86 8.27 3.46
CA PHE A 290 13.51 7.98 2.08
C PHE A 290 14.60 8.55 1.18
N ASN A 291 15.16 7.72 0.31
CA ASN A 291 16.21 8.13 -0.61
C ASN A 291 15.64 8.52 -1.98
N ASN A 292 14.45 9.15 -2.02
CA ASN A 292 13.75 9.55 -3.24
C ASN A 292 12.95 10.83 -3.02
N PHE A 293 12.59 11.53 -4.10
CA PHE A 293 11.59 12.61 -4.01
C PHE A 293 10.23 12.03 -3.64
N PHE A 294 9.76 12.35 -2.43
CA PHE A 294 8.53 11.81 -1.90
C PHE A 294 7.34 12.66 -2.33
N SER A 295 6.74 12.32 -3.48
CA SER A 295 5.51 12.99 -3.94
C SER A 295 4.39 12.81 -2.91
N ALA A 296 3.94 13.93 -2.34
CA ALA A 296 2.93 14.02 -1.30
C ALA A 296 1.93 15.13 -1.61
N SER A 297 0.73 15.03 -1.04
CA SER A 297 -0.35 15.99 -1.22
C SER A 297 -0.79 16.57 0.12
N THR A 298 -1.21 17.84 0.14
CA THR A 298 -1.91 18.43 1.29
C THR A 298 -3.34 17.91 1.41
N ASP A 299 -3.91 17.37 0.32
CA ASP A 299 -5.23 16.74 0.32
C ASP A 299 -5.12 15.24 0.66
N ARG A 300 -5.65 14.89 1.84
CA ARG A 300 -5.72 13.52 2.33
C ARG A 300 -6.49 12.58 1.41
N GLN A 301 -7.55 13.05 0.75
CA GLN A 301 -8.40 12.19 -0.09
C GLN A 301 -7.70 11.77 -1.38
N VAL A 302 -6.89 12.67 -1.97
CA VAL A 302 -6.03 12.35 -3.12
C VAL A 302 -5.07 11.22 -2.74
N SER A 303 -4.40 11.32 -1.60
CA SER A 303 -3.47 10.27 -1.17
C SER A 303 -4.17 8.98 -0.76
N LEU A 304 -5.37 9.06 -0.16
CA LEU A 304 -6.14 7.86 0.19
C LEU A 304 -6.67 7.11 -1.04
N SER A 305 -7.12 7.81 -2.09
CA SER A 305 -7.56 7.16 -3.33
C SER A 305 -6.40 6.42 -4.00
N LEU A 306 -5.21 7.01 -4.00
CA LEU A 306 -3.98 6.41 -4.48
C LEU A 306 -3.59 5.17 -3.68
N ALA A 307 -3.64 5.21 -2.33
CA ALA A 307 -3.36 4.05 -1.50
C ALA A 307 -4.29 2.87 -1.84
N LYS A 308 -5.59 3.13 -2.05
CA LYS A 308 -6.57 2.09 -2.42
C LYS A 308 -6.28 1.48 -3.80
N GLN A 309 -5.93 2.31 -4.77
CA GLN A 309 -5.59 1.89 -6.14
C GLN A 309 -4.24 1.17 -6.23
N SER A 310 -3.36 1.41 -5.27
CA SER A 310 -2.00 0.87 -5.28
C SER A 310 -1.86 -0.58 -4.82
N SER A 311 -2.96 -1.18 -4.34
CA SER A 311 -2.97 -2.60 -3.96
C SER A 311 -2.94 -3.49 -5.19
N ASN A 312 -1.91 -4.32 -5.29
CA ASN A 312 -1.78 -5.37 -6.31
C ASN A 312 -1.07 -6.60 -5.71
N ASN A 313 -0.81 -7.64 -6.51
CA ASN A 313 -0.15 -8.86 -6.02
C ASN A 313 1.23 -8.58 -5.39
N LEU A 314 1.94 -7.55 -5.86
CA LEU A 314 3.28 -7.21 -5.38
C LEU A 314 3.25 -6.37 -4.10
N TYR A 315 2.27 -5.49 -4.03
CA TYR A 315 2.08 -4.51 -2.98
C TYR A 315 0.69 -4.68 -2.35
N PRO A 316 0.41 -5.84 -1.72
CA PRO A 316 -0.92 -6.14 -1.20
C PRO A 316 -1.32 -5.22 -0.05
N THR A 317 -0.34 -4.60 0.61
CA THR A 317 -0.58 -3.70 1.73
C THR A 317 -0.67 -2.25 1.24
N SER A 318 -1.87 -1.69 1.29
CA SER A 318 -2.08 -0.25 1.09
C SER A 318 -1.67 0.54 2.34
N VAL A 319 -0.74 1.47 2.17
CA VAL A 319 -0.24 2.35 3.24
C VAL A 319 -0.61 3.80 2.92
N LEU A 320 -1.13 4.49 3.92
CA LEU A 320 -1.29 5.96 3.90
C LEU A 320 -0.33 6.56 4.91
N PHE A 321 0.72 7.21 4.42
CA PHE A 321 1.58 8.05 5.24
C PHE A 321 0.87 9.38 5.52
N GLN A 322 0.82 9.76 6.79
CA GLN A 322 0.48 11.10 7.24
C GLN A 322 1.74 11.67 7.91
N MET A 323 2.30 12.72 7.32
CA MET A 323 3.56 13.33 7.75
C MET A 323 3.29 14.73 8.26
N ASN A 324 3.68 14.98 9.51
CA ASN A 324 3.67 16.31 10.10
C ASN A 324 5.07 16.90 9.96
N ILE A 325 5.20 17.91 9.12
CA ILE A 325 6.45 18.58 8.81
C ILE A 325 6.52 19.85 9.66
N ASN A 326 7.66 20.05 10.33
CA ASN A 326 8.02 21.32 10.94
C ASN A 326 9.19 21.92 10.12
N PRO A 327 8.91 22.88 9.21
CA PRO A 327 9.93 23.43 8.32
C PRO A 327 11.04 24.21 9.03
N LEU A 328 10.84 24.59 10.31
CA LEU A 328 11.87 25.25 11.12
C LEU A 328 12.98 24.27 11.53
N ILE A 329 12.74 22.97 11.45
CA ILE A 329 13.71 21.92 11.75
C ILE A 329 14.43 21.53 10.45
N ALA A 330 15.43 22.33 10.06
CA ALA A 330 16.21 22.11 8.85
C ALA A 330 17.24 20.96 8.95
N THR A 331 17.51 20.49 10.16
CA THR A 331 18.62 19.55 10.47
C THR A 331 18.19 18.09 10.60
N SER A 332 16.89 17.78 10.45
CA SER A 332 16.36 16.43 10.64
C SER A 332 15.91 15.82 9.30
N PRO A 333 16.76 15.01 8.65
CA PRO A 333 16.43 14.33 7.40
C PRO A 333 15.67 13.02 7.62
N PHE A 334 15.43 12.67 8.88
CA PHE A 334 14.68 11.49 9.30
C PHE A 334 13.27 11.88 9.69
N ALA A 335 12.31 11.05 9.30
CA ALA A 335 10.97 11.06 9.85
C ALA A 335 10.94 10.18 11.10
N TYR A 336 10.40 10.71 12.20
CA TYR A 336 10.12 9.93 13.40
C TYR A 336 8.78 9.20 13.24
N LEU A 337 8.77 7.88 13.42
CA LEU A 337 7.55 7.09 13.35
C LEU A 337 6.78 7.17 14.69
N ASP A 338 5.96 8.22 14.83
CA ASP A 338 5.19 8.49 16.05
C ASP A 338 4.13 7.41 16.33
N LYS A 339 3.26 7.15 15.34
CA LYS A 339 2.16 6.20 15.45
C LYS A 339 2.00 5.42 14.16
N ILE A 340 1.61 4.16 14.31
CA ILE A 340 1.15 3.32 13.21
C ILE A 340 -0.32 3.03 13.47
N SER A 341 -1.19 3.40 12.53
CA SER A 341 -2.62 3.13 12.57
C SER A 341 -3.02 2.24 11.40
N TYR A 342 -4.00 1.37 11.62
CA TYR A 342 -4.51 0.49 10.57
C TYR A 342 -5.85 1.02 10.02
N TYR A 343 -5.85 1.51 8.78
CA TYR A 343 -7.08 1.88 8.09
C TYR A 343 -7.74 0.63 7.51
N SER A 344 -8.50 -0.08 8.34
CA SER A 344 -9.38 -1.13 7.86
C SER A 344 -10.77 -0.55 7.58
N ASN A 345 -11.20 -0.67 6.33
CA ASN A 345 -12.62 -0.59 5.98
C ASN A 345 -13.42 -1.78 6.55
N ASN A 346 -12.80 -2.68 7.31
CA ASN A 346 -13.48 -3.72 8.06
C ASN A 346 -13.89 -3.17 9.44
N LYS A 347 -15.13 -3.47 9.85
CA LYS A 347 -15.62 -3.20 11.21
C LYS A 347 -14.60 -3.62 12.30
N LYS A 348 -13.75 -4.61 12.02
CA LYS A 348 -12.67 -5.09 12.89
C LYS A 348 -11.70 -4.01 13.37
N GLY A 349 -11.23 -3.11 12.49
CA GLY A 349 -10.22 -2.09 12.87
C GLY A 349 -10.76 -1.00 13.82
N LYS A 350 -12.00 -0.56 13.61
CA LYS A 350 -12.67 0.40 14.53
C LYS A 350 -13.03 -0.26 15.85
N SER A 351 -13.42 -1.53 15.81
CA SER A 351 -13.69 -2.31 17.02
C SER A 351 -12.42 -2.53 17.85
N THR A 352 -11.24 -2.70 17.24
CA THR A 352 -9.98 -2.82 17.99
C THR A 352 -9.55 -1.52 18.67
N GLU A 353 -9.70 -0.37 18.01
CA GLU A 353 -9.46 0.94 18.63
C GLU A 353 -10.45 1.23 19.77
N ALA A 354 -11.74 0.92 19.56
CA ALA A 354 -12.76 1.06 20.61
C ALA A 354 -12.48 0.16 21.82
N LEU A 355 -12.01 -1.08 21.61
CA LEU A 355 -11.61 -1.98 22.69
C LEU A 355 -10.46 -1.40 23.50
N GLU A 356 -9.41 -0.91 22.85
CA GLU A 356 -8.25 -0.30 23.53
C GLU A 356 -8.69 0.90 24.41
N HIS A 357 -9.58 1.76 23.92
CA HIS A 357 -10.11 2.87 24.70
C HIS A 357 -10.96 2.41 25.89
N TYR A 358 -11.83 1.42 25.72
CA TYR A 358 -12.67 0.93 26.81
C TYR A 358 -11.89 0.13 27.86
N GLU A 359 -10.88 -0.63 27.47
CA GLU A 359 -10.00 -1.36 28.39
C GLU A 359 -9.15 -0.38 29.22
N ASN A 360 -8.55 0.63 28.60
CA ASN A 360 -7.85 1.70 29.30
C ASN A 360 -8.79 2.47 30.26
N ALA A 361 -10.01 2.80 29.81
CA ALA A 361 -11.01 3.44 30.68
C ALA A 361 -11.39 2.54 31.86
N LEU A 362 -11.56 1.23 31.63
CA LEU A 362 -11.89 0.27 32.68
C LEU A 362 -10.80 0.17 33.75
N GLU A 363 -9.51 0.20 33.36
CA GLU A 363 -8.39 0.23 34.30
C GLU A 363 -8.41 1.50 35.18
N ILE A 364 -8.60 2.67 34.55
CA ILE A 364 -8.67 3.95 35.26
C ILE A 364 -9.87 3.96 36.23
N ILE A 365 -11.05 3.51 35.77
CA ILE A 365 -12.27 3.49 36.58
C ILE A 365 -12.11 2.52 37.76
N ARG A 366 -11.54 1.32 37.55
CA ARG A 366 -11.30 0.33 38.62
C ARG A 366 -10.32 0.81 39.67
N LYS A 367 -9.32 1.61 39.29
CA LYS A 367 -8.35 2.19 40.23
C LYS A 367 -8.95 3.30 41.10
N ASN A 368 -9.94 4.03 40.58
CA ASN A 368 -10.44 5.25 41.21
C ASN A 368 -11.84 5.14 41.82
N LEU A 369 -12.62 4.11 41.49
CA LEU A 369 -13.99 3.94 41.99
C LEU A 369 -14.16 2.67 42.84
N PRO A 370 -15.14 2.63 43.76
CA PRO A 370 -15.42 1.45 44.56
C PRO A 370 -15.78 0.23 43.71
N PRO A 371 -15.51 -1.00 44.19
CA PRO A 371 -16.01 -2.22 43.56
C PRO A 371 -17.53 -2.15 43.34
N TYR A 372 -17.99 -2.62 42.18
CA TYR A 372 -19.40 -2.60 41.77
C TYR A 372 -20.00 -1.21 41.51
N HIS A 373 -19.19 -0.20 41.20
CA HIS A 373 -19.70 1.09 40.73
C HIS A 373 -20.44 0.94 39.37
N PRO A 374 -21.60 1.58 39.15
CA PRO A 374 -22.38 1.44 37.91
C PRO A 374 -21.58 1.74 36.62
N LEU A 375 -20.64 2.70 36.67
CA LEU A 375 -19.75 2.99 35.54
C LEU A 375 -18.88 1.79 35.13
N ILE A 376 -18.46 0.94 36.08
CA ILE A 376 -17.71 -0.29 35.78
C ILE A 376 -18.60 -1.25 34.96
N GLY A 377 -19.88 -1.39 35.35
CA GLY A 377 -20.87 -2.18 34.62
C GLY A 377 -21.14 -1.64 33.21
N ALA A 378 -21.31 -0.32 33.07
CA ALA A 378 -21.51 0.34 31.78
C ALA A 378 -20.30 0.12 30.83
N THR A 379 -19.08 0.21 31.35
CA THR A 379 -17.87 -0.06 30.55
C THR A 379 -17.79 -1.53 30.13
N HIS A 380 -18.11 -2.48 31.01
CA HIS A 380 -18.19 -3.90 30.63
C HIS A 380 -19.25 -4.16 29.55
N ASN A 381 -20.42 -3.52 29.64
CA ASN A 381 -21.47 -3.62 28.64
C ASN A 381 -20.99 -3.14 27.25
N ASN A 382 -20.28 -2.01 27.20
CA ASN A 382 -19.77 -1.47 25.95
C ASN A 382 -18.68 -2.36 25.34
N ILE A 383 -17.77 -2.92 26.15
CA ILE A 383 -16.78 -3.90 25.69
C ILE A 383 -17.48 -5.14 25.11
N ALA A 384 -18.51 -5.63 25.79
CA ALA A 384 -19.28 -6.80 25.35
C ALA A 384 -19.97 -6.57 24.00
N LEU A 385 -20.57 -5.38 23.79
CA LEU A 385 -21.19 -5.01 22.50
C LEU A 385 -20.17 -4.95 21.36
N VAL A 386 -18.94 -4.50 21.64
CA VAL A 386 -17.87 -4.50 20.63
C VAL A 386 -17.48 -5.93 20.26
N TYR A 387 -17.26 -6.83 21.24
CA TYR A 387 -16.98 -8.25 20.96
C TYR A 387 -18.15 -8.96 20.26
N PHE A 388 -19.40 -8.63 20.61
CA PHE A 388 -20.59 -9.13 19.92
C PHE A 388 -20.60 -8.71 18.44
N SER A 389 -20.26 -7.44 18.14
CA SER A 389 -20.15 -6.95 16.75
C SER A 389 -19.03 -7.63 15.95
N LEU A 390 -18.00 -8.13 16.64
CA LEU A 390 -16.90 -8.90 16.08
C LEU A 390 -17.22 -10.39 15.91
N LYS A 391 -18.40 -10.84 16.36
CA LYS A 391 -18.83 -12.24 16.45
C LYS A 391 -17.97 -13.09 17.40
N ASP A 392 -17.24 -12.47 18.32
CA ASP A 392 -16.64 -13.18 19.45
C ASP A 392 -17.64 -13.24 20.60
N TYR A 393 -18.62 -14.14 20.44
CA TYR A 393 -19.70 -14.31 21.39
C TYR A 393 -19.21 -14.83 22.75
N SER A 394 -18.09 -15.56 22.78
CA SER A 394 -17.52 -16.11 24.01
C SER A 394 -16.99 -15.01 24.94
N THR A 395 -16.22 -14.06 24.39
CA THR A 395 -15.70 -12.92 25.14
C THR A 395 -16.82 -11.94 25.47
N ALA A 396 -17.75 -11.69 24.55
CA ALA A 396 -18.93 -10.86 24.81
C ALA A 396 -19.74 -11.37 26.01
N LEU A 397 -19.98 -12.68 26.10
CA LEU A 397 -20.72 -13.30 27.20
C LEU A 397 -20.05 -13.06 28.56
N LYS A 398 -18.72 -13.19 28.62
CA LYS A 398 -17.95 -12.93 29.85
C LYS A 398 -18.15 -11.49 30.35
N HIS A 399 -18.09 -10.51 29.45
CA HIS A 399 -18.26 -9.11 29.82
C HIS A 399 -19.72 -8.78 30.18
N PHE A 400 -20.72 -9.29 29.45
CA PHE A 400 -22.12 -9.09 29.84
C PHE A 400 -22.46 -9.74 31.19
N LYS A 401 -21.87 -10.90 31.54
CA LYS A 401 -22.02 -11.48 32.89
C LYS A 401 -21.44 -10.59 33.98
N GLN A 402 -20.33 -9.92 33.72
CA GLN A 402 -19.76 -8.93 34.66
C GLN A 402 -20.65 -7.70 34.82
N THR A 403 -21.27 -7.21 33.73
CA THR A 403 -22.29 -6.16 33.80
C THR A 403 -23.46 -6.59 34.68
N LEU A 404 -24.00 -7.79 34.44
CA LEU A 404 -25.14 -8.33 35.18
C LEU A 404 -24.86 -8.47 36.68
N GLU A 405 -23.67 -8.97 37.06
CA GLU A 405 -23.29 -9.08 38.48
C GLU A 405 -23.27 -7.71 39.17
N ILE A 406 -22.74 -6.69 38.49
CA ILE A 406 -22.67 -5.33 39.04
C ILE A 406 -24.08 -4.74 39.20
N GLU A 407 -24.93 -4.89 38.18
CA GLU A 407 -26.30 -4.42 38.19
C GLU A 407 -27.12 -5.09 39.30
N GLN A 408 -27.03 -6.42 39.45
CA GLN A 408 -27.76 -7.16 40.49
C GLN A 408 -27.34 -6.81 41.92
N LYS A 409 -26.11 -6.31 42.13
CA LYS A 409 -25.66 -5.83 43.46
C LYS A 409 -26.12 -4.40 43.78
N LYS A 410 -26.53 -3.62 42.79
CA LYS A 410 -26.86 -2.19 42.95
C LYS A 410 -28.31 -1.85 42.70
N LEU A 411 -29.01 -2.67 41.93
CA LEU A 411 -30.37 -2.43 41.49
C LEU A 411 -31.31 -3.44 42.14
N ALA A 412 -32.57 -3.04 42.31
CA ALA A 412 -33.62 -3.99 42.68
C ALA A 412 -33.76 -5.07 41.59
N TYR A 413 -34.23 -6.26 41.98
CA TYR A 413 -34.34 -7.41 41.09
C TYR A 413 -35.26 -7.18 39.88
N ASP A 414 -36.13 -6.16 39.94
CA ASP A 414 -37.09 -5.77 38.92
C ASP A 414 -36.69 -4.48 38.16
N HIS A 415 -35.43 -4.03 38.28
CA HIS A 415 -35.01 -2.77 37.68
C HIS A 415 -34.98 -2.85 36.14
N PRO A 416 -35.55 -1.88 35.40
CA PRO A 416 -35.65 -1.93 33.93
C PRO A 416 -34.32 -2.11 33.18
N THR A 417 -33.21 -1.63 33.73
CA THR A 417 -31.86 -1.84 33.13
C THR A 417 -31.50 -3.32 32.98
N LEU A 418 -31.98 -4.19 33.89
CA LEU A 418 -31.73 -5.63 33.83
C LEU A 418 -32.36 -6.27 32.58
N ILE A 419 -33.44 -5.69 32.05
CA ILE A 419 -34.11 -6.16 30.82
C ILE A 419 -33.13 -6.14 29.64
N MET A 420 -32.40 -5.03 29.47
CA MET A 420 -31.44 -4.88 28.38
C MET A 420 -30.27 -5.86 28.53
N THR A 421 -29.72 -6.01 29.75
CA THR A 421 -28.59 -6.91 30.01
C THR A 421 -28.97 -8.37 29.79
N HIS A 422 -30.15 -8.81 30.27
CA HIS A 422 -30.67 -10.15 30.02
C HIS A 422 -30.94 -10.40 28.53
N THR A 423 -31.48 -9.41 27.81
CA THR A 423 -31.72 -9.52 26.35
C THR A 423 -30.42 -9.64 25.56
N ASN A 424 -29.40 -8.85 25.91
CA ASN A 424 -28.08 -8.92 25.28
C ASN A 424 -27.40 -10.28 25.52
N ILE A 425 -27.51 -10.82 26.75
CA ILE A 425 -27.00 -12.16 27.06
C ILE A 425 -27.75 -13.23 26.24
N ALA A 426 -29.07 -13.14 26.12
CA ALA A 426 -29.86 -14.07 25.30
C ALA A 426 -29.41 -14.06 23.82
N GLY A 427 -29.20 -12.88 23.24
CA GLY A 427 -28.70 -12.76 21.86
C GLY A 427 -27.28 -13.31 21.66
N VAL A 428 -26.40 -13.16 22.66
CA VAL A 428 -25.05 -13.74 22.62
C VAL A 428 -25.11 -15.27 22.73
N LEU A 429 -25.94 -15.80 23.63
CA LEU A 429 -26.13 -17.24 23.81
C LEU A 429 -26.77 -17.89 22.58
N GLU A 430 -27.69 -17.19 21.90
CA GLU A 430 -28.21 -17.63 20.61
C GLU A 430 -27.10 -17.72 19.54
N GLY A 431 -26.21 -16.74 19.49
CA GLY A 431 -25.03 -16.77 18.62
C GLY A 431 -24.07 -17.92 18.91
N LEU A 432 -24.03 -18.39 20.17
CA LEU A 432 -23.30 -19.60 20.60
C LEU A 432 -24.11 -20.89 20.45
N GLN A 433 -25.35 -20.82 19.94
CA GLN A 433 -26.28 -21.94 19.81
C GLN A 433 -26.67 -22.58 21.16
N GLN A 434 -26.56 -21.84 22.26
CA GLN A 434 -26.97 -22.25 23.60
C GLN A 434 -28.43 -21.85 23.86
N TYR A 435 -29.35 -22.41 23.06
CA TYR A 435 -30.76 -21.97 22.99
C TYR A 435 -31.53 -22.14 24.29
N LYS A 436 -31.17 -23.12 25.13
CA LYS A 436 -31.78 -23.32 26.45
C LYS A 436 -31.48 -22.17 27.40
N GLU A 437 -30.19 -21.84 27.55
CA GLU A 437 -29.75 -20.73 28.40
C GLU A 437 -30.22 -19.38 27.84
N ALA A 438 -30.23 -19.22 26.51
CA ALA A 438 -30.76 -18.02 25.87
C ALA A 438 -32.25 -17.79 26.22
N ALA A 439 -33.06 -18.85 26.18
CA ALA A 439 -34.47 -18.79 26.54
C ALA A 439 -34.67 -18.42 28.03
N GLU A 440 -33.87 -18.96 28.95
CA GLU A 440 -33.92 -18.58 30.37
C GLU A 440 -33.65 -17.09 30.58
N HIS A 441 -32.69 -16.51 29.84
CA HIS A 441 -32.39 -15.07 29.91
C HIS A 441 -33.48 -14.21 29.27
N ALA A 442 -34.05 -14.62 28.12
CA ALA A 442 -35.18 -13.93 27.50
C ALA A 442 -36.44 -13.96 28.37
N GLU A 443 -36.73 -15.09 29.04
CA GLU A 443 -37.85 -15.24 29.96
C GLU A 443 -37.72 -14.32 31.19
N ARG A 444 -36.51 -14.20 31.76
CA ARG A 444 -36.25 -13.23 32.85
C ARG A 444 -36.47 -11.79 32.41
N ALA A 445 -36.00 -11.41 31.22
CA ALA A 445 -36.21 -10.06 30.69
C ALA A 445 -37.70 -9.78 30.44
N ALA A 446 -38.46 -10.77 29.93
CA ALA A 446 -39.90 -10.65 29.70
C ALA A 446 -40.66 -10.47 31.02
N SER A 447 -40.35 -11.28 32.04
CA SER A 447 -40.97 -11.18 33.37
C SER A 447 -40.78 -9.78 33.98
N ILE A 448 -39.55 -9.25 33.97
CA ILE A 448 -39.26 -7.91 34.53
C ILE A 448 -40.04 -6.83 33.77
N LEU A 449 -40.11 -6.95 32.43
CA LEU A 449 -40.81 -6.00 31.58
C LEU A 449 -42.34 -6.07 31.78
N CYS A 450 -42.92 -7.26 31.91
CA CYS A 450 -44.33 -7.47 32.23
C CYS A 450 -44.69 -6.87 33.60
N ASP A 451 -43.88 -7.15 34.62
CA ASP A 451 -44.12 -6.68 35.99
C ASP A 451 -44.09 -5.14 36.08
N LYS A 452 -43.25 -4.48 35.27
CA LYS A 452 -43.11 -3.02 35.28
C LYS A 452 -44.09 -2.29 34.38
N PHE A 453 -44.41 -2.84 33.21
CA PHE A 453 -45.13 -2.10 32.16
C PHE A 453 -46.42 -2.76 31.69
N GLY A 454 -46.78 -3.93 32.24
CA GLY A 454 -47.98 -4.68 31.90
C GLY A 454 -47.85 -5.51 30.63
N ASN A 455 -48.69 -6.55 30.52
CA ASN A 455 -48.67 -7.50 29.40
C ASN A 455 -49.02 -6.88 28.04
N ASP A 456 -49.71 -5.74 28.02
CA ASP A 456 -50.11 -5.06 26.78
C ASP A 456 -48.97 -4.24 26.16
N ASN A 457 -47.78 -4.20 26.76
CA ASN A 457 -46.63 -3.48 26.22
C ASN A 457 -46.09 -4.17 24.95
N PRO A 458 -45.93 -3.46 23.81
CA PRO A 458 -45.40 -4.05 22.58
C PRO A 458 -44.04 -4.73 22.73
N GLN A 459 -43.18 -4.25 23.64
CA GLN A 459 -41.87 -4.85 23.90
C GLN A 459 -41.99 -6.20 24.61
N VAL A 460 -43.03 -6.42 25.41
CA VAL A 460 -43.34 -7.73 26.03
C VAL A 460 -43.69 -8.74 24.95
N THR A 461 -44.54 -8.35 23.99
CA THR A 461 -44.91 -9.19 22.84
C THR A 461 -43.68 -9.59 22.03
N ILE A 462 -42.80 -8.63 21.70
CA ILE A 462 -41.55 -8.90 20.95
C ILE A 462 -40.65 -9.88 21.70
N LEU A 463 -40.53 -9.75 23.04
CA LEU A 463 -39.68 -10.64 23.82
C LEU A 463 -40.28 -12.06 23.95
N HIS A 464 -41.61 -12.18 24.00
CA HIS A 464 -42.28 -13.48 23.96
C HIS A 464 -42.13 -14.16 22.60
N GLU A 465 -42.26 -13.42 21.50
CA GLU A 465 -41.98 -13.94 20.15
C GLU A 465 -40.52 -14.39 20.03
N TYR A 466 -39.57 -13.63 20.60
CA TYR A 466 -38.17 -14.01 20.64
C TYR A 466 -37.93 -15.26 21.50
N LEU A 467 -38.60 -15.38 22.64
CA LEU A 467 -38.55 -16.56 23.51
C LEU A 467 -39.09 -17.81 22.80
N ASP A 468 -40.21 -17.70 22.09
CA ASP A 468 -40.81 -18.79 21.32
C ASP A 468 -39.88 -19.22 20.18
N HIS A 469 -39.24 -18.26 19.51
CA HIS A 469 -38.22 -18.53 18.50
C HIS A 469 -37.04 -19.35 19.06
N LEU A 470 -36.53 -18.98 20.24
CA LEU A 470 -35.46 -19.71 20.90
C LEU A 470 -35.89 -21.12 21.33
N ARG A 471 -37.12 -21.28 21.82
CA ARG A 471 -37.69 -22.58 22.22
C ARG A 471 -37.89 -23.52 21.03
N GLN A 472 -38.22 -23.01 19.85
CA GLN A 472 -38.33 -23.81 18.62
C GLN A 472 -36.98 -24.33 18.10
N LYS A 473 -35.86 -23.73 18.52
CA LYS A 473 -34.50 -24.15 18.16
C LYS A 473 -33.84 -25.08 19.19
N GLN A 474 -34.48 -25.32 20.33
CA GLN A 474 -34.07 -26.33 21.33
C GLN A 474 -34.42 -27.73 20.84
#